data_AF-A0A8H3B2N3-F1
#
_entry.id   AF-A0A8H3B2N3-F1
#
_cell.length_a   1.000
_cell.length_b   1.000
_cell.length_c   1.000
_cell.angle_alpha   90.00
_cell.angle_beta   90.00
_cell.angle_gamma   90.00
#
_symmetry.space_group_name_H-M   'P 1'
#
loop_
_entity.id
_entity.type
_entity.pdbx_description
1 polymer ?
#
loop_
_entity_poly.entity_id
_entity_poly.type
_entity_poly.pdbx_seq_one_letter_code
_entity_poly.pdbx_strand_id
1 'polypeptide(L)'
;MWFPLAYILAWCTTVYAWTYPENGIATMTHYTMDVGTIAACGCTGGSTRYPTAALSSLGYGSDGTVGFGSSCGRCFNLTLLNTFLSTPPFYPNPTKSIVIKVTDLCPAISQWCDATESKPNAGGTWLNFDLVWPSVAIPEDWFPSNESFYGK
;
A
#
# COMPACT_ATOMS: atom_id res chain seq x y z
N MET A 1 14.46 58.44 -16.72
CA MET A 1 13.30 57.61 -16.33
C MET A 1 13.86 56.32 -15.74
N TRP A 2 13.74 56.12 -14.42
CA TRP A 2 14.42 55.07 -13.65
C TRP A 2 13.46 53.89 -13.47
N PHE A 3 13.78 52.72 -14.06
CA PHE A 3 13.02 51.48 -13.82
C PHE A 3 13.55 50.82 -12.54
N PRO A 4 12.70 50.50 -11.54
CA PRO A 4 13.15 49.76 -10.38
C PRO A 4 13.33 48.28 -10.77
N LEU A 5 14.51 47.72 -10.51
CA LEU A 5 14.74 46.28 -10.56
C LEU A 5 13.92 45.61 -9.44
N ALA A 6 12.87 44.89 -9.81
CA ALA A 6 12.16 44.00 -8.89
C ALA A 6 13.00 42.73 -8.69
N TYR A 7 13.58 42.57 -7.51
CA TYR A 7 14.20 41.31 -7.09
C TYR A 7 13.09 40.29 -6.79
N ILE A 8 12.90 39.33 -7.70
CA ILE A 8 12.04 38.18 -7.47
C ILE A 8 12.80 37.23 -6.55
N LEU A 9 12.44 37.21 -5.25
CA LEU A 9 12.83 36.14 -4.34
C LEU A 9 12.12 34.86 -4.79
N ALA A 10 12.87 33.93 -5.40
CA ALA A 10 12.37 32.61 -5.71
C ALA A 10 12.28 31.80 -4.41
N TRP A 11 11.06 31.58 -3.91
CA TRP A 11 10.81 30.70 -2.78
C TRP A 11 10.94 29.26 -3.26
N CYS A 12 12.03 28.60 -2.88
CA CYS A 12 12.22 27.17 -3.14
C CYS A 12 11.41 26.40 -2.09
N THR A 13 10.19 25.98 -2.41
CA THR A 13 9.42 25.09 -1.55
C THR A 13 10.03 23.69 -1.60
N THR A 14 10.65 23.24 -0.52
CA THR A 14 11.07 21.84 -0.38
C THR A 14 9.82 20.96 -0.28
N VAL A 15 9.56 20.16 -1.30
CA VAL A 15 8.55 19.09 -1.23
C VAL A 15 9.14 17.97 -0.38
N TYR A 16 8.66 17.86 0.86
CA TYR A 16 9.00 16.75 1.73
C TYR A 16 8.07 15.57 1.40
N ALA A 17 8.65 14.44 1.01
CA ALA A 17 7.94 13.19 0.85
C ALA A 17 8.54 12.19 1.84
N TRP A 18 7.71 11.60 2.69
CA TRP A 18 8.15 10.54 3.56
C TRP A 18 8.62 9.34 2.73
N THR A 19 9.72 8.71 3.15
CA THR A 19 10.31 7.57 2.45
C THR A 19 10.43 6.38 3.39
N TYR A 20 10.31 5.19 2.84
CA TYR A 20 10.51 3.91 3.52
C TYR A 20 11.71 3.17 2.92
N PRO A 21 12.35 2.27 3.69
CA PRO A 21 13.45 1.45 3.17
C PRO A 21 12.99 0.51 2.05
N GLU A 22 13.93 0.10 1.20
CA GLU A 22 13.66 -0.83 0.07
C GLU A 22 13.25 -2.24 0.51
N ASN A 23 13.53 -2.59 1.77
CA ASN A 23 13.14 -3.84 2.40
C ASN A 23 12.72 -3.62 3.85
N GLY A 24 11.93 -4.54 4.39
CA GLY A 24 11.45 -4.45 5.76
C GLY A 24 10.23 -5.34 6.02
N ILE A 25 9.62 -5.12 7.18
CA ILE A 25 8.38 -5.79 7.59
C ILE A 25 7.22 -4.81 7.43
N ALA A 26 6.11 -5.32 6.91
CA ALA A 26 4.87 -4.60 6.74
C ALA A 26 3.72 -5.51 7.19
N THR A 27 2.60 -4.92 7.61
CA THR A 27 1.36 -5.67 7.71
C THR A 27 0.81 -5.95 6.31
N MET A 28 0.00 -7.00 6.22
CA MET A 28 -0.67 -7.38 4.99
C MET A 28 -2.12 -7.70 5.30
N THR A 29 -3.02 -7.09 4.54
CA THR A 29 -4.46 -7.33 4.57
C THR A 29 -4.93 -7.65 3.15
N HIS A 30 -6.24 -7.85 2.98
CA HIS A 30 -6.83 -7.90 1.66
C HIS A 30 -8.18 -7.18 1.57
N TYR A 31 -8.54 -6.83 0.34
CA TYR A 31 -9.83 -6.29 -0.03
C TYR A 31 -10.25 -6.79 -1.42
N THR A 32 -11.55 -6.71 -1.71
CA THR A 32 -12.12 -7.12 -3.00
C THR A 32 -12.20 -5.94 -3.96
N MET A 33 -11.90 -6.19 -5.24
CA MET A 33 -12.08 -5.23 -6.32
C MET A 33 -12.52 -5.94 -7.59
N ASP A 34 -13.48 -5.35 -8.32
CA ASP A 34 -13.93 -5.87 -9.60
C ASP A 34 -12.87 -5.68 -10.69
N VAL A 35 -12.76 -6.67 -11.58
CA VAL A 35 -11.89 -6.59 -12.76
C VAL A 35 -12.31 -5.42 -13.64
N GLY A 36 -11.35 -4.58 -14.02
CA GLY A 36 -11.56 -3.38 -14.82
C GLY A 36 -11.71 -2.09 -14.00
N THR A 37 -11.72 -2.16 -12.67
CA THR A 37 -11.80 -0.99 -11.79
C THR A 37 -10.59 -0.07 -11.97
N ILE A 38 -10.84 1.23 -12.06
CA ILE A 38 -9.79 2.26 -12.06
C ILE A 38 -9.54 2.66 -10.59
N ALA A 39 -8.42 2.18 -10.07
CA ALA A 39 -7.98 2.40 -8.70
C ALA A 39 -7.34 3.79 -8.49
N ALA A 40 -6.95 4.12 -7.25
CA ALA A 40 -6.50 5.46 -6.88
C ALA A 40 -5.30 5.96 -7.69
N CYS A 41 -4.41 5.10 -8.22
CA CYS A 41 -3.33 5.53 -9.12
C CYS A 41 -3.78 6.00 -10.52
N GLY A 42 -5.08 5.99 -10.81
CA GLY A 42 -5.64 6.45 -12.08
C GLY A 42 -5.11 5.68 -13.29
N CYS A 43 -4.63 4.46 -13.07
CA CYS A 43 -4.15 3.58 -14.12
C CYS A 43 -5.33 2.98 -14.90
N THR A 44 -5.03 2.35 -16.04
CA THR A 44 -6.04 1.56 -16.78
C THR A 44 -6.61 0.44 -15.90
N GLY A 45 -7.91 0.19 -16.01
CA GLY A 45 -8.60 -0.92 -15.33
C GLY A 45 -7.98 -2.29 -15.63
N GLY A 46 -7.18 -2.42 -16.70
CA GLY A 46 -6.40 -3.62 -16.99
C GLY A 46 -5.39 -4.01 -15.90
N SER A 47 -4.99 -3.11 -15.00
CA SER A 47 -4.08 -3.45 -13.90
C SER A 47 -4.63 -4.51 -12.95
N THR A 48 -5.96 -4.57 -12.79
CA THR A 48 -6.68 -5.57 -11.97
C THR A 48 -6.52 -7.01 -12.45
N ARG A 49 -5.94 -7.22 -13.64
CA ARG A 49 -5.60 -8.55 -14.18
C ARG A 49 -4.22 -9.05 -13.73
N TYR A 50 -3.53 -8.29 -12.90
CA TYR A 50 -2.21 -8.60 -12.35
C TYR A 50 -2.23 -8.47 -10.82
N PRO A 51 -1.26 -9.07 -10.10
CA PRO A 51 -1.18 -8.91 -8.66
C PRO A 51 -1.01 -7.43 -8.30
N THR A 52 -1.97 -6.91 -7.56
CA THR A 52 -2.05 -5.50 -7.21
C THR A 52 -2.40 -5.34 -5.74
N ALA A 53 -2.00 -4.20 -5.18
CA ALA A 53 -2.30 -3.85 -3.81
C ALA A 53 -2.55 -2.34 -3.67
N ALA A 54 -3.34 -2.01 -2.65
CA ALA A 54 -3.37 -0.69 -2.05
C ALA A 54 -2.21 -0.56 -1.06
N LEU A 55 -1.57 0.61 -1.01
CA LEU A 55 -0.54 0.93 -0.01
C LEU A 55 -1.10 1.93 1.02
N SER A 56 -0.75 1.78 2.30
CA SER A 56 -1.14 2.73 3.36
C SER A 56 -0.76 4.16 3.01
N SER A 57 -1.62 5.15 3.33
CA SER A 57 -1.48 6.55 2.88
C SER A 57 -0.08 7.14 3.02
N LEU A 58 0.58 6.88 4.16
CA LEU A 58 1.94 7.35 4.43
C LEU A 58 2.95 6.82 3.40
N GLY A 59 2.89 5.53 3.07
CA GLY A 59 3.74 4.91 2.04
C GLY A 59 3.25 5.16 0.62
N TYR A 60 1.94 5.33 0.40
CA TYR A 60 1.38 5.67 -0.91
C TYR A 60 1.91 7.02 -1.39
N GLY A 61 2.06 7.98 -0.47
CA GLY A 61 2.57 9.33 -0.73
C GLY A 61 1.47 10.34 -1.08
N SER A 62 0.22 10.03 -0.74
CA SER A 62 -0.96 10.90 -0.87
C SER A 62 -2.07 10.36 0.04
N ASP A 63 -2.98 11.22 0.47
CA ASP A 63 -4.18 10.85 1.24
C ASP A 63 -5.42 10.71 0.34
N GLY A 64 -5.26 10.83 -0.98
CA GLY A 64 -6.34 10.79 -1.97
C GLY A 64 -6.95 12.16 -2.28
N THR A 65 -6.57 13.23 -1.57
CA THR A 65 -7.08 14.59 -1.83
C THR A 65 -6.25 15.34 -2.89
N VAL A 66 -4.98 15.00 -3.04
CA VAL A 66 -4.01 15.66 -3.93
C VAL A 66 -3.67 14.85 -5.19
N GLY A 67 -4.41 13.75 -5.44
CA GLY A 67 -4.20 12.87 -6.58
C GLY A 67 -3.25 11.71 -6.29
N PHE A 68 -2.56 11.23 -7.33
CA PHE A 68 -1.74 10.01 -7.30
C PHE A 68 -0.53 10.13 -6.37
N GLY A 69 -0.29 9.09 -5.58
CA GLY A 69 0.88 8.99 -4.72
C GLY A 69 2.16 8.64 -5.48
N SER A 70 3.31 9.01 -4.92
CA SER A 70 4.65 8.74 -5.51
C SER A 70 5.00 7.25 -5.59
N SER A 71 4.22 6.40 -4.93
CA SER A 71 4.37 4.94 -4.96
C SER A 71 3.56 4.25 -6.06
N CYS A 72 2.73 4.99 -6.80
CA CYS A 72 1.99 4.44 -7.93
C CYS A 72 2.91 3.77 -8.95
N GLY A 73 2.60 2.51 -9.29
CA GLY A 73 3.36 1.72 -10.25
C GLY A 73 4.62 1.05 -9.70
N ARG A 74 5.02 1.33 -8.45
CA ARG A 74 6.13 0.61 -7.80
C ARG A 74 5.76 -0.85 -7.58
N CYS A 75 6.74 -1.73 -7.72
CA CYS A 75 6.58 -3.16 -7.50
C CYS A 75 7.28 -3.61 -6.22
N PHE A 76 6.66 -4.53 -5.49
CA PHE A 76 7.19 -5.09 -4.24
C PHE A 76 7.08 -6.61 -4.28
N ASN A 77 8.16 -7.29 -3.90
CA ASN A 77 8.12 -8.74 -3.65
C ASN A 77 7.68 -8.97 -2.20
N LEU A 78 6.41 -9.30 -2.01
CA LEU A 78 5.82 -9.54 -0.71
C LEU A 78 5.92 -11.02 -0.36
N THR A 79 6.33 -11.30 0.88
CA THR A 79 6.40 -12.66 1.41
C THR A 79 5.44 -12.78 2.59
N LEU A 80 4.52 -13.75 2.53
CA LEU A 80 3.60 -14.01 3.64
C LEU A 80 4.37 -14.74 4.75
N LEU A 81 4.48 -14.12 5.92
CA LEU A 81 5.25 -14.64 7.06
C LEU A 81 4.37 -15.41 8.04
N ASN A 82 3.31 -14.78 8.52
CA ASN A 82 2.39 -15.36 9.49
C ASN A 82 1.10 -14.53 9.64
N THR A 83 0.11 -15.09 10.34
CA THR A 83 -1.04 -14.33 10.90
C THR A 83 -0.86 -14.15 12.40
N PHE A 84 -0.23 -13.05 12.81
CA PHE A 84 0.09 -12.82 14.23
C PHE A 84 -1.15 -12.55 15.12
N LEU A 85 -2.29 -12.23 14.52
CA LEU A 85 -3.56 -12.05 15.25
C LEU A 85 -4.31 -13.36 15.52
N SER A 86 -3.96 -14.45 14.82
CA SER A 86 -4.65 -15.72 14.98
C SER A 86 -4.07 -16.54 16.13
N THR A 87 -4.91 -17.35 16.79
CA THR A 87 -4.46 -18.24 17.88
C THR A 87 -4.87 -19.67 17.57
N PRO A 88 -3.94 -20.55 17.14
CA PRO A 88 -2.51 -20.29 16.94
C PRO A 88 -2.22 -19.43 15.69
N PRO A 89 -1.03 -18.79 15.60
CA PRO A 89 -0.60 -18.13 14.37
C PRO A 89 -0.53 -19.11 13.19
N PHE A 90 -1.05 -18.73 12.02
CA PHE A 90 -0.79 -19.45 10.77
C PHE A 90 0.61 -19.12 10.27
N TYR A 91 1.31 -20.13 9.77
CA TYR A 91 2.56 -19.97 9.03
C TYR A 91 2.41 -20.68 7.68
N PRO A 92 2.56 -20.00 6.53
CA PRO A 92 2.40 -20.63 5.24
C PRO A 92 3.50 -21.67 5.00
N ASN A 93 3.11 -22.85 4.54
CA ASN A 93 4.01 -23.93 4.14
C ASN A 93 3.56 -24.53 2.79
N PRO A 94 4.31 -24.32 1.70
CA PRO A 94 5.57 -23.57 1.61
C PRO A 94 5.37 -22.07 1.85
N THR A 95 6.44 -21.36 2.17
CA THR A 95 6.44 -19.88 2.20
C THR A 95 6.06 -19.33 0.83
N LYS A 96 5.13 -18.38 0.81
CA LYS A 96 4.59 -17.79 -0.42
C LYS A 96 5.13 -16.39 -0.63
N SER A 97 5.57 -16.10 -1.85
CA SER A 97 6.00 -14.76 -2.28
C SER A 97 5.31 -14.37 -3.57
N ILE A 98 5.00 -13.08 -3.72
CA ILE A 98 4.36 -12.53 -4.91
C ILE A 98 4.87 -11.12 -5.18
N VAL A 99 5.14 -10.82 -6.45
CA VAL A 99 5.45 -9.46 -6.88
C VAL A 99 4.14 -8.75 -7.17
N ILE A 100 3.79 -7.77 -6.35
CA ILE A 100 2.64 -6.90 -6.60
C ILE A 100 3.07 -5.60 -7.22
N LYS A 101 2.12 -4.91 -7.85
CA LYS A 101 2.22 -3.49 -8.21
C LYS A 101 1.29 -2.66 -7.32
N VAL A 102 1.79 -1.56 -6.78
CA VAL A 102 0.94 -0.58 -6.07
C VAL A 102 0.10 0.16 -7.10
N THR A 103 -1.21 0.00 -7.02
CA THR A 103 -2.17 0.65 -7.94
C THR A 103 -3.25 1.42 -7.22
N ASP A 104 -3.32 1.28 -5.90
CA ASP A 104 -4.40 1.86 -5.11
C ASP A 104 -3.90 2.43 -3.78
N LEU A 105 -4.78 3.16 -3.12
CA LEU A 105 -4.59 3.79 -1.83
C LEU A 105 -5.36 3.01 -0.77
N CYS A 106 -4.70 2.65 0.33
CA CYS A 106 -5.40 2.30 1.56
C CYS A 106 -5.49 3.56 2.44
N PRO A 107 -6.66 4.22 2.52
CA PRO A 107 -6.80 5.46 3.28
C PRO A 107 -6.64 5.22 4.79
N ALA A 108 -6.20 6.26 5.51
CA ALA A 108 -6.00 6.27 6.96
C ALA A 108 -7.31 6.22 7.80
N ILE A 109 -8.28 5.43 7.35
CA ILE A 109 -9.52 5.08 8.06
C ILE A 109 -9.45 3.67 8.69
N SER A 110 -8.50 2.85 8.25
CA SER A 110 -8.22 1.51 8.79
C SER A 110 -7.04 1.58 9.74
N GLN A 111 -7.12 0.85 10.87
CA GLN A 111 -6.00 0.71 11.84
C GLN A 111 -4.74 0.07 11.25
N TRP A 112 -4.83 -0.49 10.05
CA TRP A 112 -3.69 -1.03 9.30
C TRP A 112 -3.01 0.05 8.45
N CYS A 113 -3.75 1.09 8.08
CA CYS A 113 -3.31 2.12 7.13
C CYS A 113 -3.22 3.52 7.74
N ASP A 114 -3.36 3.64 9.06
CA ASP A 114 -3.34 4.88 9.84
C ASP A 114 -1.95 5.24 10.42
N ALA A 115 -0.89 4.59 9.93
CA ALA A 115 0.47 4.93 10.32
C ALA A 115 0.79 6.40 9.98
N THR A 116 1.51 7.05 10.88
CA THR A 116 2.06 8.40 10.70
C THR A 116 3.58 8.34 10.84
N GLU A 117 4.26 9.44 10.53
CA GLU A 117 5.73 9.51 10.71
C GLU A 117 6.18 9.21 12.14
N SER A 118 5.33 9.51 13.14
CA SER A 118 5.61 9.33 14.55
C SER A 118 4.95 8.10 15.18
N LYS A 119 4.10 7.37 14.46
CA LYS A 119 3.29 6.28 15.02
C LYS A 119 3.10 5.14 13.99
N PRO A 120 3.51 3.90 14.30
CA PRO A 120 3.18 2.76 13.45
C PRO A 120 1.68 2.43 13.46
N ASN A 121 1.25 1.57 12.56
CA ASN A 121 -0.10 1.01 12.53
C ASN A 121 -0.31 -0.01 13.67
N ALA A 122 -1.51 -0.59 13.76
CA ALA A 122 -1.88 -1.56 14.80
C ALA A 122 -1.00 -2.84 14.84
N GLY A 123 -0.30 -3.16 13.75
CA GLY A 123 0.65 -4.28 13.69
C GLY A 123 2.09 -3.89 14.01
N GLY A 124 2.33 -2.64 14.41
CA GLY A 124 3.68 -2.15 14.76
C GLY A 124 4.56 -1.85 13.54
N THR A 125 3.99 -1.70 12.34
CA THR A 125 4.72 -1.37 11.11
C THR A 125 4.27 -0.03 10.52
N TRP A 126 5.09 0.60 9.67
CA TRP A 126 4.73 1.85 8.99
C TRP A 126 3.99 1.64 7.67
N LEU A 127 4.15 0.46 7.07
CA LEU A 127 3.51 0.09 5.81
C LEU A 127 2.44 -0.97 6.04
N ASN A 128 1.36 -0.87 5.29
CA ASN A 128 0.42 -1.95 5.05
C ASN A 128 0.21 -2.12 3.55
N PHE A 129 0.28 -3.37 3.08
CA PHE A 129 -0.13 -3.74 1.74
C PHE A 129 -1.49 -4.43 1.83
N ASP A 130 -2.51 -3.78 1.28
CA ASP A 130 -3.84 -4.34 1.19
C ASP A 130 -4.01 -4.98 -0.19
N LEU A 131 -3.86 -6.31 -0.27
CA LEU A 131 -3.85 -7.03 -1.54
C LEU A 131 -5.25 -7.08 -2.13
N VAL A 132 -5.35 -6.95 -3.46
CA VAL A 132 -6.59 -7.25 -4.17
C VAL A 132 -6.80 -8.76 -4.19
N TRP A 133 -7.55 -9.27 -3.22
CA TRP A 133 -7.81 -10.69 -3.05
C TRP A 133 -9.21 -10.94 -2.44
N PRO A 134 -9.98 -11.92 -2.96
CA PRO A 134 -9.68 -12.77 -4.11
C PRO A 134 -9.53 -12.00 -5.43
N SER A 135 -8.70 -12.50 -6.34
CA SER A 135 -8.53 -11.95 -7.69
C SER A 135 -8.07 -13.00 -8.69
N VAL A 136 -8.18 -12.71 -9.98
CA VAL A 136 -7.73 -13.63 -11.05
C VAL A 136 -6.21 -13.80 -11.12
N ALA A 137 -5.46 -12.96 -10.42
CA ALA A 137 -4.01 -12.87 -10.53
C ALA A 137 -3.27 -13.35 -9.27
N ILE A 138 -3.95 -13.51 -8.14
CA ILE A 138 -3.39 -13.99 -6.88
C ILE A 138 -4.02 -15.35 -6.58
N PRO A 139 -3.22 -16.40 -6.29
CA PRO A 139 -3.75 -17.74 -6.00
C PRO A 139 -4.84 -17.74 -4.92
N GLU A 140 -5.87 -18.57 -5.10
CA GLU A 140 -6.99 -18.72 -4.14
C GLU A 140 -6.53 -19.21 -2.77
N ASP A 141 -5.36 -19.84 -2.67
CA ASP A 141 -4.82 -20.34 -1.42
C ASP A 141 -3.82 -19.38 -0.77
N TRP A 142 -3.70 -18.14 -1.26
CA TRP A 142 -2.70 -17.16 -0.81
C TRP A 142 -2.86 -16.82 0.68
N PHE A 143 -4.06 -16.42 1.11
CA PHE A 143 -4.41 -16.22 2.51
C PHE A 143 -4.87 -17.54 3.16
N PRO A 144 -4.82 -17.66 4.51
CA PRO A 144 -5.30 -18.86 5.19
C PRO A 144 -6.76 -19.14 4.84
N SER A 145 -7.04 -20.35 4.36
CA SER A 145 -8.38 -20.71 3.87
C SER A 145 -9.38 -21.06 4.97
N ASN A 146 -8.91 -21.33 6.19
CA ASN A 146 -9.77 -21.58 7.35
C ASN A 146 -9.94 -20.32 8.20
N GLU A 147 -10.71 -19.35 7.70
CA GLU A 147 -11.04 -18.11 8.44
C GLU A 147 -11.63 -18.40 9.83
N SER A 148 -12.35 -19.51 10.00
CA SER A 148 -12.96 -19.87 11.29
C SER A 148 -11.92 -20.25 12.34
N PHE A 149 -10.74 -20.73 11.92
CA PHE A 149 -9.66 -21.14 12.80
C PHE A 149 -8.54 -20.08 12.89
N TYR A 150 -8.24 -19.41 11.77
CA TYR A 150 -7.17 -18.40 11.69
C TYR A 150 -7.67 -16.95 11.75
N GLY A 151 -8.98 -16.72 11.83
CA GLY A 151 -9.55 -15.38 11.75
C GLY A 151 -9.63 -14.84 10.32
N LYS A 152 -10.32 -13.71 10.18
CA LYS A 152 -10.33 -12.89 8.97
C LYS A 152 -9.20 -11.88 9.01
#